data_AF-A0AA88HLJ2-F1
#
_entry.id   AF-A0AA88HLJ2-F1
#
_cell.length_a   1.000
_cell.length_b   1.000
_cell.length_c   1.000
_cell.angle_alpha   90.00
_cell.angle_beta   90.00
_cell.angle_gamma   90.00
#
_symmetry.space_group_name_H-M   'P 1'
#
loop_
_entity.id
_entity.type
_entity.pdbx_description
1 polymer ?
#
loop_
_entity_poly.entity_id
_entity_poly.type
_entity_poly.pdbx_seq_one_letter_code
_entity_poly.pdbx_strand_id
1 'polypeptide(L)'
;MLKLFLLLFVSSQAFARDFDFDFDNVPSVEPIVVPNYNPNAVYNPEIRKESVPEYKKGTKSYRDICGYPNLEGKITNGEETLPHELPWMVGMFMDEAYFCGGTLISEEWVLTAAHCVDGFYNWTLNIGAHRIRDEEEDGRVIQVSYYTVPHFDWKPLLIKNDIALVRLVEPVTFNDKIRPSCLPRRSQADETFASLTGTASGWGKPADNVTSISEVLRKVSNPIMTNEDCYKIYQDVIQPTNICMKTVGGGSTCSGDSGGPLAIMEENGQYTQVGVTSFGVSFGCEVDAPAGFTRVTSYLDWIETITGIMIDP
;
A
#
# COMPACT_ATOMS: atom_id res chain seq x y z
N MET A 1 -9.90 29.74 -26.08
CA MET A 1 -10.26 28.36 -26.47
C MET A 1 -9.42 27.43 -25.61
N LEU A 2 -9.81 27.25 -24.35
CA LEU A 2 -9.07 26.47 -23.35
C LEU A 2 -9.68 25.07 -23.35
N LYS A 3 -9.01 24.09 -23.99
CA LYS A 3 -9.43 22.69 -23.93
C LYS A 3 -9.15 22.18 -22.51
N LEU A 4 -10.21 22.15 -21.69
CA LEU A 4 -10.24 21.45 -20.43
C LEU A 4 -10.20 19.94 -20.73
N PHE A 5 -9.01 19.36 -20.86
CA PHE A 5 -8.84 17.91 -20.79
C PHE A 5 -8.98 17.54 -19.32
N LEU A 6 -10.19 17.16 -18.92
CA LEU A 6 -10.44 16.49 -17.66
C LEU A 6 -9.76 15.11 -17.77
N LEU A 7 -8.48 15.00 -17.42
CA LEU A 7 -7.89 13.69 -17.14
C LEU A 7 -8.60 13.20 -15.88
N LEU A 8 -9.47 12.20 -16.06
CA LEU A 8 -10.01 11.45 -14.93
C LEU A 8 -8.85 10.64 -14.36
N PHE A 9 -8.45 10.93 -13.15
CA PHE A 9 -7.50 10.12 -12.40
C PHE A 9 -8.29 9.11 -11.61
N VAL A 10 -7.86 7.85 -11.67
CA VAL A 10 -8.53 6.78 -10.94
C VAL A 10 -7.72 6.61 -9.66
N SER A 11 -8.28 7.06 -8.54
CA SER A 11 -8.09 6.26 -7.33
C SER A 11 -8.61 4.89 -7.71
N SER A 12 -7.80 3.85 -7.56
CA SER A 12 -8.05 2.47 -8.03
C SER A 12 -9.40 1.86 -7.60
N GLN A 13 -10.18 2.57 -6.79
CA GLN A 13 -11.53 2.20 -6.33
C GLN A 13 -12.67 2.97 -7.01
N ALA A 14 -12.40 3.97 -7.85
CA ALA A 14 -13.43 4.72 -8.56
C ALA A 14 -13.85 4.01 -9.87
N PHE A 15 -14.26 2.74 -9.80
CA PHE A 15 -15.20 2.06 -10.72
C PHE A 15 -15.26 0.56 -10.36
N ALA A 16 -16.02 0.22 -9.32
CA ALA A 16 -16.54 -1.13 -9.11
C ALA A 16 -18.05 -1.04 -8.83
N ARG A 17 -18.81 -0.53 -9.81
CA ARG A 17 -20.26 -0.70 -9.88
C ARG A 17 -20.58 -1.14 -11.28
N ASP A 18 -20.45 -2.44 -11.51
CA ASP A 18 -21.13 -3.20 -12.57
C ASP A 18 -21.12 -4.68 -12.15
N PHE A 19 -21.82 -4.98 -11.06
CA PHE A 19 -22.32 -6.32 -10.78
C PHE A 19 -23.82 -6.17 -10.54
N ASP A 20 -24.62 -6.54 -11.53
CA ASP A 20 -26.05 -6.81 -11.33
C ASP A 20 -26.16 -8.01 -10.39
N PHE A 21 -26.33 -7.74 -9.09
CA PHE A 21 -26.69 -8.76 -8.11
C PHE A 21 -28.21 -8.86 -8.09
N ASP A 22 -28.72 -10.00 -8.53
CA ASP A 22 -30.12 -10.39 -8.38
C ASP A 22 -30.40 -10.60 -6.88
N PHE A 23 -31.15 -9.68 -6.28
CA PHE A 23 -31.47 -9.66 -4.84
C PHE A 23 -32.50 -10.73 -4.43
N ASP A 24 -33.05 -11.50 -5.37
CA ASP A 24 -34.17 -12.40 -5.09
C ASP A 24 -33.76 -13.76 -4.46
N ASN A 25 -32.46 -14.01 -4.18
CA ASN A 25 -31.98 -15.32 -3.71
C ASN A 25 -30.87 -15.33 -2.64
N VAL A 26 -30.81 -14.34 -1.73
CA VAL A 26 -29.89 -14.44 -0.57
C VAL A 26 -30.55 -15.26 0.56
N PRO A 27 -29.98 -16.40 1.01
CA PRO A 27 -30.47 -17.13 2.16
C PRO A 27 -30.36 -16.27 3.43
N SER A 28 -31.38 -16.30 4.28
CA SER A 28 -31.35 -15.60 5.57
C SER A 28 -30.31 -16.22 6.49
N VAL A 29 -29.20 -15.51 6.70
CA VAL A 29 -28.22 -15.85 7.74
C VAL A 29 -28.59 -15.05 9.00
N GLU A 30 -28.79 -15.75 10.11
CA GLU A 30 -29.08 -15.10 11.39
C GLU A 30 -27.86 -14.28 11.88
N PRO A 31 -28.07 -13.07 12.41
CA PRO A 31 -26.96 -12.22 12.84
C PRO A 31 -26.26 -12.80 14.08
N ILE A 32 -24.95 -12.99 13.97
CA ILE A 32 -24.07 -13.34 15.09
C ILE A 32 -24.00 -12.12 16.03
N VAL A 33 -24.62 -12.22 17.20
CA VAL A 33 -24.57 -11.17 18.23
C VAL A 33 -23.26 -11.33 19.02
N VAL A 34 -22.29 -10.45 18.78
CA VAL A 34 -21.06 -10.36 19.57
C VAL A 34 -21.35 -9.58 20.85
N PRO A 35 -21.18 -10.15 22.07
CA PRO A 35 -21.39 -9.42 23.31
C PRO A 35 -20.39 -8.26 23.43
N ASN A 36 -20.88 -7.04 23.71
CA ASN A 36 -20.12 -5.78 23.78
C ASN A 36 -19.71 -5.14 22.45
N TYR A 37 -20.37 -5.46 21.33
CA TYR A 37 -20.29 -4.67 20.11
C TYR A 37 -20.93 -3.29 20.32
N ASN A 38 -20.11 -2.22 20.33
CA ASN A 38 -20.57 -0.84 20.25
C ASN A 38 -20.34 -0.32 18.82
N PRO A 39 -21.37 -0.27 17.95
CA PRO A 39 -21.24 0.23 16.58
C PRO A 39 -20.80 1.71 16.50
N ASN A 40 -20.93 2.48 17.59
CA ASN A 40 -20.52 3.88 17.65
C ASN A 40 -19.05 4.06 18.07
N ALA A 41 -18.32 3.00 18.38
CA ALA A 41 -16.91 3.10 18.79
C ALA A 41 -15.93 3.16 17.60
N VAL A 42 -16.39 2.98 16.35
CA VAL A 42 -15.52 2.81 15.16
C VAL A 42 -15.79 3.82 14.03
N TYR A 43 -16.59 4.87 14.26
CA TYR A 43 -16.57 6.06 13.39
C TYR A 43 -17.21 7.25 14.10
N ASN A 44 -16.40 8.06 14.78
CA ASN A 44 -16.84 9.37 15.23
C ASN A 44 -16.13 10.45 14.41
N PRO A 45 -16.79 11.09 13.43
CA PRO A 45 -16.20 12.17 12.65
C PRO A 45 -15.85 13.42 13.48
N GLU A 46 -16.38 13.54 14.71
CA GLU A 46 -16.00 14.62 15.64
C GLU A 46 -14.66 14.35 16.35
N ILE A 47 -14.20 13.10 16.46
CA ILE A 47 -12.88 12.77 17.03
C ILE A 47 -11.74 13.25 16.09
N ARG A 48 -12.00 13.46 14.78
CA ARG A 48 -10.97 13.93 13.83
C ARG A 48 -10.47 15.36 14.08
N LYS A 49 -11.14 16.18 14.90
CA LYS A 49 -10.72 17.58 15.15
C LYS A 49 -9.94 17.80 16.43
N GLU A 50 -9.94 16.86 17.37
CA GLU A 50 -9.22 17.01 18.63
C GLU A 50 -7.97 16.14 18.63
N SER A 51 -6.84 16.82 18.37
CA SER A 51 -5.45 16.36 18.43
C SER A 51 -4.95 15.52 17.24
N VAL A 52 -4.43 16.20 16.21
CA VAL A 52 -3.21 15.68 15.58
C VAL A 52 -2.22 15.42 16.73
N PRO A 53 -1.79 14.18 16.96
CA PRO A 53 -0.93 13.89 18.09
C PRO A 53 0.35 14.70 17.94
N GLU A 54 0.76 15.35 19.03
CA GLU A 54 2.07 15.97 19.10
C GLU A 54 3.13 14.92 18.77
N TYR A 55 4.18 15.32 18.06
CA TYR A 55 5.26 14.42 17.67
C TYR A 55 5.80 13.64 18.88
N LYS A 56 5.87 12.32 18.74
CA LYS A 56 6.47 11.42 19.74
C LYS A 56 7.53 10.58 19.07
N LYS A 57 8.76 10.70 19.57
CA LYS A 57 9.89 9.90 19.10
C LYS A 57 9.67 8.42 19.43
N GLY A 58 9.93 7.56 18.47
CA GLY A 58 9.84 6.12 18.59
C GLY A 58 11.01 5.54 19.37
N THR A 59 10.81 4.34 19.91
CA THR A 59 11.82 3.65 20.74
C THR A 59 12.17 2.27 20.21
N LYS A 60 11.33 1.68 19.36
CA LYS A 60 11.57 0.35 18.76
C LYS A 60 12.29 0.50 17.43
N SER A 61 13.48 -0.06 17.29
CA SER A 61 14.23 -0.07 16.02
C SER A 61 14.15 -1.43 15.34
N TYR A 62 14.02 -1.43 14.01
CA TYR A 62 13.99 -2.62 13.15
C TYR A 62 15.15 -2.65 12.15
N ARG A 63 16.10 -1.71 12.27
CA ARG A 63 17.20 -1.48 11.32
C ARG A 63 17.97 -2.76 10.96
N ASP A 64 18.22 -3.60 11.95
CA ASP A 64 19.06 -4.80 11.81
C ASP A 64 18.31 -6.00 11.20
N ILE A 65 16.99 -5.90 11.03
CA ILE A 65 16.15 -7.03 10.57
C ILE A 65 15.21 -6.66 9.41
N CYS A 66 15.09 -5.37 9.08
CA CYS A 66 14.21 -4.91 8.02
C CYS A 66 14.80 -5.08 6.62
N GLY A 67 13.92 -5.13 5.62
CA GLY A 67 14.29 -4.95 4.21
C GLY A 67 15.13 -6.08 3.61
N TYR A 68 15.36 -7.20 4.31
CA TYR A 68 16.12 -8.32 3.77
C TYR A 68 15.24 -9.23 2.91
N PRO A 69 15.44 -9.27 1.57
CA PRO A 69 14.72 -10.21 0.70
C PRO A 69 15.24 -11.65 0.87
N ASN A 70 14.43 -12.63 0.46
CA ASN A 70 14.86 -14.01 0.28
C ASN A 70 15.37 -14.21 -1.16
N LEU A 71 16.67 -14.02 -1.37
CA LEU A 71 17.27 -14.05 -2.71
C LEU A 71 17.71 -15.47 -3.09
N GLU A 72 16.86 -16.20 -3.80
CA GLU A 72 17.24 -17.39 -4.58
C GLU A 72 17.06 -17.15 -6.10
N GLY A 73 17.58 -16.07 -6.68
CA GLY A 73 17.49 -15.84 -8.13
C GLY A 73 17.80 -14.42 -8.62
N LYS A 74 17.89 -14.24 -9.95
CA LYS A 74 18.15 -12.94 -10.61
C LYS A 74 16.84 -12.22 -10.97
N ILE A 75 16.85 -10.89 -10.89
CA ILE A 75 15.72 -9.99 -11.11
C ILE A 75 15.62 -9.61 -12.61
N THR A 76 14.47 -9.86 -13.25
CA THR A 76 14.10 -9.32 -14.57
C THR A 76 12.62 -8.88 -14.63
N ASN A 77 12.33 -8.00 -15.60
CA ASN A 77 11.17 -7.11 -15.71
C ASN A 77 9.78 -7.81 -15.69
N GLY A 78 9.01 -7.70 -14.60
CA GLY A 78 7.58 -8.04 -14.56
C GLY A 78 7.21 -9.52 -14.34
N GLU A 79 8.12 -10.34 -13.83
CA GLU A 79 7.86 -11.76 -13.57
C GLU A 79 7.25 -12.01 -12.17
N GLU A 80 6.70 -13.22 -11.99
CA GLU A 80 6.36 -13.77 -10.67
C GLU A 80 7.58 -13.67 -9.76
N THR A 81 7.39 -13.19 -8.52
CA THR A 81 8.46 -13.20 -7.53
C THR A 81 8.80 -14.64 -7.17
N LEU A 82 10.02 -14.89 -6.70
CA LEU A 82 10.25 -16.19 -6.04
C LEU A 82 9.31 -16.28 -4.83
N PRO A 83 8.78 -17.48 -4.51
CA PRO A 83 7.96 -17.66 -3.33
C PRO A 83 8.65 -17.06 -2.09
N HIS A 84 7.94 -16.17 -1.40
CA HIS A 84 8.40 -15.45 -0.22
C HIS A 84 9.64 -14.54 -0.42
N GLU A 85 9.96 -14.13 -1.66
CA GLU A 85 11.10 -13.23 -1.94
C GLU A 85 11.03 -11.91 -1.14
N LEU A 86 9.81 -11.35 -1.01
CA LEU A 86 9.54 -10.06 -0.38
C LEU A 86 8.73 -10.27 0.91
N PRO A 87 9.38 -10.62 2.04
CA PRO A 87 8.71 -11.10 3.26
C PRO A 87 7.90 -10.04 4.02
N TRP A 88 7.92 -8.79 3.56
CA TRP A 88 7.14 -7.67 4.11
C TRP A 88 5.80 -7.47 3.43
N MET A 89 5.49 -8.20 2.37
CA MET A 89 4.24 -8.02 1.63
C MET A 89 3.03 -8.47 2.45
N VAL A 90 1.99 -7.64 2.44
CA VAL A 90 0.69 -7.94 3.04
C VAL A 90 -0.40 -7.77 2.00
N GLY A 91 -1.22 -8.79 1.79
CA GLY A 91 -2.43 -8.68 0.96
C GLY A 91 -3.65 -8.43 1.83
N MET A 92 -4.47 -7.45 1.48
CA MET A 92 -5.57 -6.96 2.31
C MET A 92 -6.90 -7.10 1.57
N PHE A 93 -7.77 -7.97 2.06
CA PHE A 93 -9.17 -8.01 1.62
C PHE A 93 -10.01 -7.12 2.54
N MET A 94 -10.75 -6.18 1.98
CA MET A 94 -11.60 -5.23 2.70
C MET A 94 -13.06 -5.54 2.45
N ASP A 95 -13.82 -5.71 3.53
CA ASP A 95 -15.24 -6.08 3.49
C ASP A 95 -15.53 -7.23 2.49
N GLU A 96 -14.59 -8.17 2.39
CA GLU A 96 -14.59 -9.36 1.51
C GLU A 96 -14.66 -9.09 -0.02
N ALA A 97 -14.87 -7.85 -0.44
CA ALA A 97 -15.13 -7.50 -1.84
C ALA A 97 -13.99 -6.75 -2.52
N TYR A 98 -13.17 -6.01 -1.77
CA TYR A 98 -12.10 -5.17 -2.31
C TYR A 98 -10.73 -5.70 -1.91
N PHE A 99 -9.71 -5.34 -2.69
CA PHE A 99 -8.34 -5.78 -2.47
C PHE A 99 -7.34 -4.62 -2.58
N CYS A 100 -6.43 -4.56 -1.63
CA CYS A 100 -5.26 -3.68 -1.63
C CYS A 100 -4.03 -4.47 -1.17
N GLY A 101 -2.85 -3.93 -1.50
CA GLY A 101 -1.61 -4.29 -0.84
C GLY A 101 -1.36 -3.47 0.43
N GLY A 102 -0.38 -3.93 1.19
CA GLY A 102 0.21 -3.25 2.32
C GLY A 102 1.62 -3.76 2.55
N THR A 103 2.33 -3.13 3.48
CA THR A 103 3.70 -3.48 3.83
C THR A 103 3.85 -3.59 5.33
N LEU A 104 4.34 -4.72 5.81
CA LEU A 104 4.69 -4.92 7.21
C LEU A 104 5.90 -4.03 7.54
N ILE A 105 5.77 -3.16 8.54
CA ILE A 105 6.85 -2.25 8.99
C ILE A 105 7.30 -2.51 10.44
N SER A 106 6.59 -3.40 11.15
CA SER A 106 6.94 -3.92 12.49
C SER A 106 6.18 -5.23 12.76
N GLU A 107 6.27 -5.79 13.96
CA GLU A 107 5.48 -6.97 14.34
C GLU A 107 3.97 -6.71 14.36
N GLU A 108 3.53 -5.45 14.45
CA GLU A 108 2.11 -5.11 14.68
C GLU A 108 1.55 -4.03 13.75
N TRP A 109 2.35 -3.48 12.83
CA TRP A 109 1.94 -2.38 11.96
C TRP A 109 2.16 -2.68 10.48
N VAL A 110 1.11 -2.43 9.70
CA VAL A 110 1.10 -2.46 8.24
C VAL A 110 0.93 -1.04 7.71
N LEU A 111 1.80 -0.63 6.80
CA LEU A 111 1.71 0.61 6.04
C LEU A 111 0.91 0.37 4.75
N THR A 112 -0.05 1.23 4.45
CA THR A 112 -0.88 1.15 3.23
C THR A 112 -1.38 2.55 2.83
N ALA A 113 -2.24 2.65 1.82
CA ALA A 113 -2.85 3.89 1.36
C ALA A 113 -4.10 4.24 2.19
N ALA A 114 -4.42 5.53 2.33
CA ALA A 114 -5.60 5.97 3.06
C ALA A 114 -6.90 5.53 2.38
N HIS A 115 -6.94 5.54 1.05
CA HIS A 115 -8.10 5.04 0.30
C HIS A 115 -8.33 3.53 0.47
N CYS A 116 -7.33 2.76 0.93
CA CYS A 116 -7.50 1.34 1.28
C CYS A 116 -8.08 1.14 2.69
N VAL A 117 -8.34 2.21 3.46
CA VAL A 117 -8.96 2.10 4.79
C VAL A 117 -10.16 3.02 4.99
N ASP A 118 -10.36 4.00 4.11
CA ASP A 118 -11.45 4.96 4.21
C ASP A 118 -12.76 4.33 3.71
N GLY A 119 -13.74 4.17 4.60
CA GLY A 119 -15.08 3.68 4.25
C GLY A 119 -15.30 2.17 4.35
N PHE A 120 -14.31 1.40 4.83
CA PHE A 120 -14.44 -0.04 5.11
C PHE A 120 -14.55 -0.33 6.60
N TYR A 121 -15.04 -1.53 6.96
CA TYR A 121 -15.27 -1.92 8.36
C TYR A 121 -14.25 -2.94 8.88
N ASN A 122 -13.76 -3.84 8.02
CA ASN A 122 -12.79 -4.86 8.41
C ASN A 122 -11.73 -5.09 7.32
N TRP A 123 -10.55 -5.56 7.74
CA TRP A 123 -9.42 -5.86 6.89
C TRP A 123 -8.89 -7.26 7.21
N THR A 124 -9.06 -8.21 6.29
CA THR A 124 -8.43 -9.53 6.35
C THR A 124 -7.02 -9.41 5.77
N LEU A 125 -6.03 -9.43 6.66
CA LEU A 125 -4.62 -9.23 6.39
C LEU A 125 -3.94 -10.60 6.19
N ASN A 126 -3.34 -10.78 5.02
CA ASN A 126 -2.62 -11.99 4.63
C ASN A 126 -1.13 -11.68 4.59
N ILE A 127 -0.40 -12.24 5.55
CA ILE A 127 1.01 -11.93 5.82
C ILE A 127 1.84 -13.17 5.48
N GLY A 128 2.94 -13.00 4.77
CA GLY A 128 3.83 -14.10 4.36
C GLY A 128 3.32 -14.95 3.18
N ALA A 129 2.19 -14.57 2.56
CA ALA A 129 1.67 -15.27 1.39
C ALA A 129 2.52 -14.97 0.13
N HIS A 130 2.71 -15.98 -0.73
CA HIS A 130 3.04 -15.79 -2.14
C HIS A 130 1.79 -16.02 -2.99
N ARG A 131 1.01 -17.06 -2.69
CA ARG A 131 -0.25 -17.40 -3.35
C ARG A 131 -1.43 -16.82 -2.57
N ILE A 132 -1.95 -15.67 -2.99
CA ILE A 132 -2.88 -14.87 -2.16
C ILE A 132 -4.20 -15.56 -1.83
N ARG A 133 -4.62 -16.55 -2.62
CA ARG A 133 -5.85 -17.34 -2.40
C ARG A 133 -5.61 -18.74 -1.83
N ASP A 134 -4.36 -19.11 -1.56
CA ASP A 134 -4.02 -20.41 -0.96
C ASP A 134 -3.96 -20.31 0.57
N GLU A 135 -5.07 -20.60 1.25
CA GLU A 135 -5.18 -20.50 2.72
C GLU A 135 -4.27 -21.48 3.46
N GLU A 136 -3.84 -22.56 2.80
CA GLU A 136 -2.98 -23.61 3.38
C GLU A 136 -1.48 -23.38 3.09
N GLU A 137 -1.12 -22.25 2.47
CA GLU A 137 0.27 -21.92 2.17
C GLU A 137 1.14 -21.86 3.44
N ASP A 138 2.21 -22.67 3.47
CA ASP A 138 3.10 -22.76 4.62
C ASP A 138 3.72 -21.40 4.97
N GLY A 139 3.62 -21.03 6.25
CA GLY A 139 4.13 -19.76 6.77
C GLY A 139 3.22 -18.55 6.56
N ARG A 140 2.04 -18.71 5.93
CA ARG A 140 1.01 -17.66 5.86
C ARG A 140 0.38 -17.43 7.23
N VAL A 141 0.15 -16.17 7.57
CA VAL A 141 -0.63 -15.75 8.73
C VAL A 141 -1.81 -14.90 8.25
N ILE A 142 -3.01 -15.24 8.72
CA ILE A 142 -4.24 -14.49 8.44
C ILE A 142 -4.74 -13.85 9.73
N GLN A 143 -4.98 -12.54 9.71
CA GLN A 143 -5.58 -11.81 10.82
C GLN A 143 -6.67 -10.87 10.30
N VAL A 144 -7.75 -10.70 11.08
CA VAL A 144 -8.79 -9.70 10.79
C VAL A 144 -8.59 -8.51 11.71
N SER A 145 -8.27 -7.35 11.15
CA SER A 145 -8.17 -6.10 11.89
C SER A 145 -9.40 -5.23 11.72
N TYR A 146 -9.68 -4.44 12.76
CA TYR A 146 -10.70 -3.39 12.78
C TYR A 146 -10.08 -2.03 13.16
N TYR A 147 -8.75 -1.95 13.30
CA TYR A 147 -8.05 -0.76 13.78
C TYR A 147 -7.17 -0.18 12.67
N THR A 148 -7.61 0.96 12.14
CA THR A 148 -6.90 1.69 11.09
C THR A 148 -6.71 3.15 11.49
N VAL A 149 -5.64 3.75 10.97
CA VAL A 149 -5.29 5.15 11.18
C VAL A 149 -4.94 5.76 9.82
N PRO A 150 -5.92 6.28 9.05
CA PRO A 150 -5.61 7.12 7.91
C PRO A 150 -4.96 8.42 8.38
N HIS A 151 -4.09 9.00 7.55
CA HIS A 151 -3.48 10.29 7.85
C HIS A 151 -4.57 11.35 8.12
N PHE A 152 -4.37 12.18 9.15
CA PHE A 152 -5.38 13.12 9.64
C PHE A 152 -5.84 14.12 8.58
N ASP A 153 -4.91 14.50 7.69
CA ASP A 153 -5.16 15.39 6.57
C ASP A 153 -5.49 14.67 5.24
N TRP A 154 -5.86 13.39 5.27
CA TRP A 154 -6.36 12.67 4.08
C TRP A 154 -7.54 13.44 3.45
N LYS A 155 -7.42 13.76 2.16
CA LYS A 155 -8.49 14.40 1.35
C LYS A 155 -8.79 13.53 0.12
N PRO A 156 -9.83 12.69 0.15
CA PRO A 156 -10.10 11.72 -0.92
C PRO A 156 -10.32 12.37 -2.29
N LEU A 157 -11.03 13.51 -2.34
CA LEU A 157 -11.29 14.22 -3.60
C LEU A 157 -10.03 14.82 -4.26
N LEU A 158 -8.96 15.00 -3.49
CA LEU A 158 -7.70 15.57 -3.97
C LEU A 158 -6.58 14.52 -4.02
N ILE A 159 -6.86 13.27 -3.60
CA ILE A 159 -5.87 12.20 -3.42
C ILE A 159 -4.66 12.72 -2.62
N LYS A 160 -4.92 13.56 -1.60
CA LYS A 160 -3.89 14.23 -0.82
C LYS A 160 -3.70 13.52 0.51
N ASN A 161 -2.45 13.23 0.86
CA ASN A 161 -2.06 12.49 2.07
C ASN A 161 -2.61 11.06 2.08
N ASP A 162 -2.48 10.36 0.96
CA ASP A 162 -2.98 9.01 0.76
C ASP A 162 -2.08 7.96 1.44
N ILE A 163 -2.11 7.93 2.77
CA ILE A 163 -1.33 7.01 3.59
C ILE A 163 -2.10 6.65 4.86
N ALA A 164 -2.01 5.39 5.26
CA ALA A 164 -2.66 4.84 6.44
C ALA A 164 -1.82 3.76 7.10
N LEU A 165 -2.11 3.53 8.37
CA LEU A 165 -1.59 2.42 9.15
C LEU A 165 -2.74 1.48 9.51
N VAL A 166 -2.50 0.18 9.43
CA VAL A 166 -3.39 -0.85 9.99
C VAL A 166 -2.64 -1.57 11.09
N ARG A 167 -3.26 -1.69 12.27
CA ARG A 167 -2.66 -2.41 13.39
C ARG A 167 -3.11 -3.87 13.36
N LEU A 168 -2.18 -4.79 13.49
CA LEU A 168 -2.49 -6.22 13.67
C LEU A 168 -3.15 -6.43 15.03
N VAL A 169 -4.02 -7.44 15.13
CA VAL A 169 -4.65 -7.81 16.40
C VAL A 169 -3.64 -8.49 17.31
N GLU A 170 -2.78 -9.34 16.72
CA GLU A 170 -1.69 -10.01 17.40
C GLU A 170 -0.36 -9.74 16.69
N PRO A 171 0.73 -9.47 17.45
CA PRO A 171 2.05 -9.34 16.85
C PRO A 171 2.47 -10.60 16.08
N VAL A 172 2.96 -10.44 14.85
CA VAL A 172 3.53 -11.56 14.10
C VAL A 172 4.92 -11.93 14.63
N THR A 173 5.27 -13.21 14.50
CA THR A 173 6.63 -13.68 14.75
C THR A 173 7.43 -13.62 13.46
N PHE A 174 8.53 -12.86 13.46
CA PHE A 174 9.39 -12.80 12.28
C PHE A 174 10.10 -14.12 12.03
N ASN A 175 10.22 -14.48 10.76
CA ASN A 175 10.92 -15.66 10.27
C ASN A 175 11.49 -15.37 8.87
N ASP A 176 11.84 -16.37 8.10
CA ASP A 176 12.30 -16.20 6.72
C ASP A 176 11.22 -15.59 5.81
N LYS A 177 9.95 -15.97 5.99
CA LYS A 177 8.79 -15.57 5.17
C LYS A 177 8.09 -14.28 5.60
N ILE A 178 8.26 -13.87 6.86
CA ILE A 178 7.60 -12.70 7.47
C ILE A 178 8.66 -11.83 8.13
N ARG A 179 8.94 -10.65 7.55
CA ARG A 179 9.88 -9.65 8.08
C ARG A 179 9.45 -8.25 7.68
N PRO A 180 9.84 -7.20 8.43
CA PRO A 180 9.42 -5.84 8.09
C PRO A 180 10.23 -5.28 6.91
N SER A 181 9.65 -4.35 6.16
CA SER A 181 10.39 -3.49 5.22
C SER A 181 11.13 -2.38 5.99
N CYS A 182 12.25 -1.89 5.45
CA CYS A 182 12.88 -0.71 6.04
C CYS A 182 12.09 0.55 5.70
N LEU A 183 11.99 1.46 6.68
CA LEU A 183 11.52 2.82 6.44
C LEU A 183 12.71 3.72 6.06
N PRO A 184 12.50 4.78 5.26
CA PRO A 184 13.54 5.75 4.95
C PRO A 184 14.12 6.41 6.20
N ARG A 185 15.40 6.75 6.14
CA ARG A 185 16.09 7.49 7.20
C ARG A 185 15.75 8.98 7.13
N ARG A 186 15.94 9.70 8.25
CA ARG A 186 15.79 11.16 8.28
C ARG A 186 16.80 11.86 7.38
N SER A 187 18.00 11.31 7.24
CA SER A 187 19.02 11.74 6.29
C SER A 187 18.58 11.67 4.83
N GLN A 188 17.57 10.84 4.52
CA GLN A 188 16.98 10.71 3.18
C GLN A 188 15.72 11.58 2.99
N ALA A 189 15.36 12.43 3.96
CA ALA A 189 14.10 13.18 3.93
C ALA A 189 13.94 14.05 2.67
N ASP A 190 15.04 14.68 2.24
CA ASP A 190 15.10 15.57 1.08
C ASP A 190 15.53 14.86 -0.22
N GLU A 191 15.73 13.53 -0.18
CA GLU A 191 16.13 12.79 -1.37
C GLU A 191 14.97 12.67 -2.37
N THR A 192 15.28 12.92 -3.65
CA THR A 192 14.30 12.78 -4.72
C THR A 192 14.11 11.32 -5.15
N PHE A 193 15.15 10.49 -4.93
CA PHE A 193 15.31 9.14 -5.46
C PHE A 193 15.25 9.04 -6.99
N ALA A 194 15.26 10.17 -7.71
CA ALA A 194 15.16 10.20 -9.16
C ALA A 194 16.30 9.40 -9.81
N SER A 195 15.99 8.68 -10.89
CA SER A 195 16.88 7.77 -11.61
C SER A 195 17.31 6.50 -10.87
N LEU A 196 17.02 6.36 -9.56
CA LEU A 196 17.14 5.07 -8.90
C LEU A 196 16.08 4.11 -9.43
N THR A 197 16.40 2.81 -9.42
CA THR A 197 15.42 1.76 -9.74
C THR A 197 14.49 1.58 -8.54
N GLY A 198 13.22 1.91 -8.74
CA GLY A 198 12.16 1.59 -7.79
C GLY A 198 11.51 0.26 -8.17
N THR A 199 11.24 -0.57 -7.17
CA THR A 199 10.53 -1.84 -7.29
C THR A 199 9.15 -1.68 -6.66
N ALA A 200 8.10 -1.78 -7.48
CA ALA A 200 6.74 -1.92 -6.99
C ALA A 200 6.35 -3.40 -6.98
N SER A 201 5.60 -3.83 -5.97
CA SER A 201 5.22 -5.23 -5.78
C SER A 201 3.83 -5.39 -5.21
N GLY A 202 3.14 -6.45 -5.62
CA GLY A 202 1.77 -6.72 -5.21
C GLY A 202 1.12 -7.86 -6.00
N TRP A 203 -0.18 -8.02 -5.78
CA TRP A 203 -1.03 -8.99 -6.47
C TRP A 203 -1.99 -8.30 -7.43
N GLY A 204 -1.76 -7.05 -7.80
CA GLY A 204 -2.62 -6.34 -8.75
C GLY A 204 -2.82 -7.08 -10.06
N LYS A 205 -3.80 -6.60 -10.85
CA LYS A 205 -4.08 -7.14 -12.18
C LYS A 205 -2.79 -7.14 -13.01
N PRO A 206 -2.43 -8.27 -13.65
CA PRO A 206 -1.21 -8.35 -14.44
C PRO A 206 -1.30 -7.63 -15.79
N ALA A 207 -2.49 -7.29 -16.27
CA ALA A 207 -2.74 -6.55 -17.51
C ALA A 207 -4.12 -5.87 -17.49
N ASP A 208 -4.32 -4.87 -18.35
CA ASP A 208 -5.55 -4.05 -18.40
C ASP A 208 -6.80 -4.86 -18.76
N ASN A 209 -6.62 -5.91 -19.57
CA ASN A 209 -7.72 -6.79 -20.00
C ASN A 209 -8.07 -7.90 -19.00
N VAL A 210 -7.37 -7.99 -17.87
CA VAL A 210 -7.60 -9.02 -16.84
C VAL A 210 -8.61 -8.51 -15.80
N THR A 211 -9.52 -9.38 -15.38
CA THR A 211 -10.60 -9.02 -14.44
C THR A 211 -10.23 -9.29 -12.98
N SER A 212 -9.32 -10.23 -12.72
CA SER A 212 -8.90 -10.64 -11.38
C SER A 212 -7.49 -10.19 -11.02
N ILE A 213 -7.26 -9.99 -9.72
CA ILE A 213 -5.91 -9.88 -9.13
C ILE A 213 -5.08 -11.15 -9.44
N SER A 214 -3.76 -10.99 -9.50
CA SER A 214 -2.84 -12.10 -9.68
C SER A 214 -2.92 -13.11 -8.53
N GLU A 215 -2.82 -14.39 -8.86
CA GLU A 215 -2.81 -15.45 -7.85
C GLU A 215 -1.50 -15.50 -7.07
N VAL A 216 -0.41 -15.02 -7.67
CA VAL A 216 0.95 -15.04 -7.14
C VAL A 216 1.48 -13.62 -6.96
N LEU A 217 2.42 -13.42 -6.05
CA LEU A 217 3.07 -12.13 -5.86
C LEU A 217 3.91 -11.79 -7.09
N ARG A 218 3.83 -10.54 -7.54
CA ARG A 218 4.57 -10.02 -8.69
C ARG A 218 5.32 -8.76 -8.30
N LYS A 219 6.34 -8.42 -9.10
CA LYS A 219 7.04 -7.15 -8.98
C LYS A 219 7.40 -6.57 -10.35
N VAL A 220 7.51 -5.26 -10.40
CA VAL A 220 8.03 -4.51 -11.55
C VAL A 220 9.09 -3.53 -11.06
N SER A 221 10.17 -3.34 -11.84
CA SER A 221 11.28 -2.48 -11.45
C SER A 221 11.57 -1.47 -12.55
N ASN A 222 11.28 -0.20 -12.28
CA ASN A 222 11.46 0.89 -13.23
C ASN A 222 12.14 2.09 -12.57
N PRO A 223 12.72 3.01 -13.36
CA PRO A 223 13.31 4.21 -12.82
C PRO A 223 12.27 5.11 -12.14
N ILE A 224 12.60 5.60 -10.96
CA ILE A 224 11.89 6.71 -10.31
C ILE A 224 12.14 7.98 -11.12
N MET A 225 11.11 8.82 -11.28
CA MET A 225 11.20 10.08 -12.00
C MET A 225 11.03 11.29 -11.09
N THR A 226 11.42 12.45 -11.59
CA THR A 226 11.25 13.71 -10.87
C THR A 226 9.76 14.09 -10.78
N ASN A 227 9.39 14.82 -9.72
CA ASN A 227 8.03 15.37 -9.63
C ASN A 227 7.75 16.38 -10.76
N GLU A 228 8.77 17.06 -11.29
CA GLU A 228 8.64 17.96 -12.45
C GLU A 228 8.19 17.18 -13.71
N ASP A 229 8.81 16.04 -13.98
CA ASP A 229 8.41 15.20 -15.11
C ASP A 229 7.03 14.58 -14.87
N CYS A 230 6.74 14.17 -13.64
CA CYS A 230 5.44 13.60 -13.29
C CYS A 230 4.30 14.63 -13.42
N TYR A 231 4.58 15.88 -13.05
CA TYR A 231 3.67 17.02 -13.17
C TYR A 231 3.24 17.25 -14.63
N LYS A 232 4.08 16.96 -15.62
CA LYS A 232 3.71 17.10 -17.04
C LYS A 232 2.50 16.22 -17.41
N ILE A 233 2.28 15.12 -16.70
CA ILE A 233 1.16 14.19 -16.93
C ILE A 233 -0.01 14.47 -15.97
N TYR A 234 0.29 14.58 -14.67
CA TYR A 234 -0.73 14.65 -13.61
C TYR A 234 -1.10 16.08 -13.18
N GLN A 235 -0.35 17.09 -13.64
CA GLN A 235 -0.56 18.51 -13.34
C GLN A 235 -0.72 18.75 -11.82
N ASP A 236 -1.73 19.52 -11.41
CA ASP A 236 -1.98 19.96 -10.04
C ASP A 236 -2.26 18.83 -9.03
N VAL A 237 -2.38 17.57 -9.49
CA VAL A 237 -2.43 16.40 -8.58
C VAL A 237 -1.08 16.17 -7.91
N ILE A 238 0.04 16.50 -8.57
CA ILE A 238 1.38 16.26 -8.03
C ILE A 238 1.73 17.29 -6.97
N GLN A 239 2.02 16.79 -5.77
CA GLN A 239 2.47 17.55 -4.62
C GLN A 239 3.90 17.12 -4.22
N PRO A 240 4.60 17.90 -3.37
CA PRO A 240 5.89 17.48 -2.83
C PRO A 240 5.83 16.15 -2.07
N THR A 241 4.67 15.83 -1.50
CA THR A 241 4.38 14.57 -0.81
C THR A 241 4.13 13.38 -1.74
N ASN A 242 4.37 13.53 -3.05
CA ASN A 242 4.30 12.45 -4.02
C ASN A 242 5.68 12.06 -4.54
N ILE A 243 5.77 10.81 -4.99
CA ILE A 243 6.89 10.24 -5.74
C ILE A 243 6.31 9.44 -6.91
N CYS A 244 6.98 9.45 -8.06
CA CYS A 244 6.49 8.78 -9.26
C CYS A 244 7.51 7.82 -9.84
N MET A 245 7.02 6.72 -10.40
CA MET A 245 7.82 5.74 -11.12
C MET A 245 7.42 5.74 -12.59
N LYS A 246 8.39 5.65 -13.49
CA LYS A 246 8.11 5.52 -14.92
C LYS A 246 7.42 4.18 -15.20
N THR A 247 6.58 4.16 -16.21
CA THR A 247 6.12 2.92 -16.86
C THR A 247 7.03 2.64 -18.05
N VAL A 248 7.60 1.44 -18.13
CA VAL A 248 8.51 1.04 -19.20
C VAL A 248 8.04 -0.28 -19.78
N GLY A 249 7.74 -0.28 -21.08
CA GLY A 249 7.30 -1.49 -21.78
C GLY A 249 5.98 -2.05 -21.25
N GLY A 250 5.08 -1.18 -20.78
CA GLY A 250 3.79 -1.55 -20.18
C GLY A 250 3.86 -2.09 -18.75
N GLY A 251 5.06 -2.25 -18.17
CA GLY A 251 5.18 -2.67 -16.77
C GLY A 251 4.94 -1.52 -15.80
N SER A 252 3.85 -1.58 -15.02
CA SER A 252 3.51 -0.61 -13.97
C SER A 252 2.72 -1.25 -12.83
N THR A 253 2.35 -0.45 -11.82
CA THR A 253 1.32 -0.86 -10.84
C THR A 253 -0.06 -0.82 -11.46
N CYS A 254 -0.93 -1.75 -11.10
CA CYS A 254 -2.29 -1.83 -11.60
C CYS A 254 -3.33 -1.91 -10.49
N SER A 255 -4.62 -2.06 -10.85
CA SER A 255 -5.70 -2.22 -9.88
C SER A 255 -5.41 -3.42 -8.97
N GLY A 256 -5.46 -3.22 -7.66
CA GLY A 256 -5.11 -4.21 -6.64
C GLY A 256 -3.70 -4.07 -6.06
N ASP A 257 -2.79 -3.32 -6.69
CA ASP A 257 -1.47 -2.97 -6.10
C ASP A 257 -1.53 -1.78 -5.13
N SER A 258 -2.68 -1.12 -5.06
CA SER A 258 -2.89 0.05 -4.21
C SER A 258 -2.55 -0.22 -2.75
N GLY A 259 -1.86 0.73 -2.10
CA GLY A 259 -1.32 0.53 -0.76
C GLY A 259 -0.04 -0.30 -0.67
N GLY A 260 0.34 -1.01 -1.75
CA GLY A 260 1.61 -1.73 -1.83
C GLY A 260 2.84 -0.80 -1.86
N PRO A 261 4.04 -1.34 -1.66
CA PRO A 261 5.26 -0.55 -1.59
C PRO A 261 5.80 -0.16 -2.96
N LEU A 262 6.41 1.02 -3.03
CA LEU A 262 7.52 1.31 -3.93
C LEU A 262 8.79 1.32 -3.09
N ALA A 263 9.70 0.38 -3.36
CA ALA A 263 10.94 0.23 -2.60
C ALA A 263 12.18 0.43 -3.47
N ILE A 264 13.26 0.92 -2.88
CA ILE A 264 14.60 0.95 -3.48
C ILE A 264 15.49 -0.07 -2.77
N MET A 265 16.44 -0.65 -3.50
CA MET A 265 17.47 -1.49 -2.90
C MET A 265 18.69 -0.61 -2.57
N GLU A 266 19.01 -0.52 -1.29
CA GLU A 266 20.18 0.18 -0.76
C GLU A 266 21.48 -0.59 -1.08
N GLU A 267 22.63 0.07 -0.95
CA GLU A 267 23.95 -0.55 -1.22
C GLU A 267 24.24 -1.78 -0.35
N ASN A 268 23.63 -1.86 0.83
CA ASN A 268 23.78 -2.99 1.75
C ASN A 268 22.83 -4.17 1.44
N GLY A 269 22.04 -4.08 0.36
CA GLY A 269 21.09 -5.10 -0.07
C GLY A 269 19.74 -5.09 0.64
N GLN A 270 19.50 -4.13 1.55
CA GLN A 270 18.18 -3.94 2.16
C GLN A 270 17.25 -3.15 1.23
N TYR A 271 15.97 -3.49 1.25
CA TYR A 271 14.90 -2.73 0.61
C TYR A 271 14.34 -1.69 1.57
N THR A 272 14.32 -0.44 1.12
CA THR A 272 13.72 0.70 1.81
C THR A 272 12.45 1.13 1.07
N GLN A 273 11.30 1.15 1.74
CA GLN A 273 10.04 1.61 1.16
C GLN A 273 9.99 3.13 1.07
N VAL A 274 10.16 3.68 -0.13
CA VAL A 274 10.14 5.14 -0.39
C VAL A 274 8.77 5.66 -0.84
N GLY A 275 7.86 4.76 -1.23
CA GLY A 275 6.51 5.12 -1.65
C GLY A 275 5.43 4.10 -1.28
N VAL A 276 4.17 4.57 -1.33
CA VAL A 276 2.95 3.77 -1.19
C VAL A 276 2.08 3.98 -2.43
N THR A 277 1.70 2.90 -3.12
CA THR A 277 0.92 2.96 -4.38
C THR A 277 -0.41 3.69 -4.17
N SER A 278 -0.65 4.77 -4.91
CA SER A 278 -1.77 5.68 -4.67
C SER A 278 -2.68 5.85 -5.89
N PHE A 279 -2.15 6.28 -7.03
CA PHE A 279 -2.96 6.61 -8.21
C PHE A 279 -2.26 6.30 -9.54
N GLY A 280 -3.09 6.18 -10.58
CA GLY A 280 -2.68 6.02 -11.97
C GLY A 280 -3.61 6.78 -12.92
N VAL A 281 -3.28 6.76 -14.21
CA VAL A 281 -4.19 7.29 -15.24
C VAL A 281 -5.38 6.34 -15.46
N SER A 282 -6.55 6.88 -15.84
CA SER A 282 -7.73 6.07 -16.14
C SER A 282 -7.64 5.23 -17.42
N PHE A 283 -6.62 5.47 -18.24
CA PHE A 283 -6.51 4.85 -19.56
C PHE A 283 -5.89 3.45 -19.53
N GLY A 284 -5.48 2.97 -18.35
CA GLY A 284 -4.85 1.67 -18.16
C GLY A 284 -3.52 1.78 -17.43
N CYS A 285 -3.04 0.64 -16.94
CA CYS A 285 -1.72 0.51 -16.29
C CYS A 285 -0.61 0.11 -17.28
N GLU A 286 -0.96 -0.32 -18.50
CA GLU A 286 0.02 -0.70 -19.54
C GLU A 286 0.38 0.46 -20.48
N VAL A 287 -0.26 1.62 -20.31
CA VAL A 287 0.11 2.83 -21.05
C VAL A 287 1.37 3.45 -20.45
N ASP A 288 2.21 4.08 -21.27
CA ASP A 288 3.48 4.72 -20.85
C ASP A 288 3.29 6.00 -19.98
N ALA A 289 2.23 6.05 -19.17
CA ALA A 289 2.02 7.06 -18.14
C ALA A 289 2.62 6.58 -16.80
N PRO A 290 3.24 7.47 -16.01
CA PRO A 290 3.89 7.07 -14.77
C PRO A 290 2.89 6.65 -13.68
N ALA A 291 3.31 5.78 -12.77
CA ALA A 291 2.54 5.45 -11.57
C ALA A 291 2.83 6.47 -10.45
N GLY A 292 1.79 6.87 -9.72
CA GLY A 292 1.83 7.84 -8.63
C GLY A 292 1.77 7.18 -7.26
N PHE A 293 2.67 7.60 -6.36
CA PHE A 293 2.80 7.07 -5.02
C PHE A 293 2.82 8.20 -3.99
N THR A 294 2.38 7.90 -2.77
CA THR A 294 2.62 8.76 -1.62
C THR A 294 4.07 8.62 -1.18
N ARG A 295 4.81 9.73 -1.06
CA ARG A 295 6.23 9.76 -0.65
C ARG A 295 6.37 9.51 0.84
N VAL A 296 6.95 8.38 1.22
CA VAL A 296 7.05 7.95 2.64
C VAL A 296 7.89 8.92 3.47
N THR A 297 8.95 9.51 2.89
CA THR A 297 9.82 10.46 3.61
C THR A 297 9.06 11.69 4.14
N SER A 298 7.92 12.06 3.53
CA SER A 298 7.08 13.16 3.99
C SER A 298 6.24 12.84 5.23
N TYR A 299 6.19 11.58 5.67
CA TYR A 299 5.31 11.11 6.76
C TYR A 299 6.07 10.39 7.88
N LEU A 300 7.41 10.45 7.90
CA LEU A 300 8.23 9.74 8.89
C LEU A 300 7.85 10.11 10.34
N ASP A 301 7.61 11.39 10.62
CA ASP A 301 7.20 11.86 11.95
C ASP A 301 5.84 11.32 12.37
N TRP A 302 4.90 11.25 11.41
CA TRP A 302 3.57 10.70 11.64
C TRP A 302 3.64 9.19 11.87
N ILE A 303 4.39 8.45 11.03
CA ILE A 303 4.61 7.01 11.20
C ILE A 303 5.22 6.74 12.58
N GLU A 304 6.28 7.46 12.95
CA GLU A 304 6.96 7.31 14.24
C GLU A 304 6.02 7.57 15.41
N THR A 305 5.24 8.65 15.34
CA THR A 305 4.31 9.07 16.41
C THR A 305 3.20 8.05 16.64
N ILE A 306 2.65 7.46 15.58
CA ILE A 306 1.54 6.49 15.69
C ILE A 306 2.04 5.10 16.08
N THR A 307 3.16 4.68 15.51
CA THR A 307 3.63 3.28 15.64
C THR A 307 4.62 3.06 16.78
N GLY A 308 5.32 4.11 17.22
CA GLY A 308 6.46 4.00 18.15
C GLY A 308 7.73 3.42 17.51
N ILE A 309 7.74 3.22 16.19
CA ILE A 309 8.91 2.78 15.42
C ILE A 309 9.90 3.96 15.35
N MET A 310 11.12 3.75 15.81
CA MET A 310 12.19 4.73 15.73
C MET A 310 12.61 4.91 14.28
N ILE A 311 12.62 6.16 13.80
CA ILE A 311 13.17 6.49 12.47
C ILE A 311 14.65 6.78 12.61
N ASP A 312 15.46 6.03 11.86
CA ASP A 312 16.90 6.19 11.81
C ASP A 312 17.31 7.62 11.38
N PRO A 313 18.40 8.16 11.93
CA PRO A 313 18.93 9.46 11.55
C PRO A 313 19.43 9.49 10.10
#